data_AF-A0A2T4MXI5-F1
#
_entry.id   AF-A0A2T4MXI5-F1
#
_cell.length_a   1.000
_cell.length_b   1.000
_cell.length_c   1.000
_cell.angle_alpha   90.00
_cell.angle_beta   90.00
_cell.angle_gamma   90.00
#
_symmetry.space_group_name_H-M   'P 1'
#
loop_
_entity.id
_entity.type
_entity.pdbx_description
1 polymer ?
#
loop_
_entity_poly.entity_id
_entity_poly.type
_entity_poly.pdbx_seq_one_letter_code
_entity_poly.pdbx_strand_id
1 'polypeptide(L)'
;MEHETIKSFVTAEQQEYGLGLDWAEWQDDVLACNYKSSFGIYSDAPKDILSEYRDVTKVLGREPSNSSEYHKAKDAVLLQQKQEMEEHSKQIINEMHARISSLIISSDADKKLYEMELEKTSRLERELLNAMENTSAQVTSAIEMARKERDEALQAQKHGLESQFNLQVVQIQDEARRSIEAVNQKMNELRDIYNENNFVPRQEYAVLLEEANRERSLSRASQVKINELNEEVAKQKAIISEQNQLVDALNNQMEDIKNNSSEGLPVVFQSLNNKISTLEGYVERFREKNATLKEKLQAKNALYNKQKKELSMVKKKCSSLTKVFAVSVVGSLVCLSYLAYCLSV
;
A
#
# COMPACT_ATOMS: atom_id res chain seq x y z
N MET A 1 -37.18 -83.83 60.65
CA MET A 1 -37.46 -82.80 61.66
C MET A 1 -36.57 -83.09 62.84
N GLU A 2 -35.33 -82.61 62.80
CA GLU A 2 -34.47 -82.60 63.97
C GLU A 2 -34.81 -81.33 64.75
N HIS A 3 -35.18 -81.47 66.03
CA HIS A 3 -35.42 -80.32 66.88
C HIS A 3 -34.07 -79.73 67.29
N GLU A 4 -33.82 -78.48 66.90
CA GLU A 4 -32.71 -77.69 67.45
C GLU A 4 -32.79 -77.71 68.98
N THR A 5 -31.68 -78.09 69.62
CA THR A 5 -31.61 -78.16 71.08
C THR A 5 -31.78 -76.78 71.72
N ILE A 6 -32.41 -76.68 72.90
CA ILE A 6 -32.47 -75.42 73.68
C ILE A 6 -31.08 -74.76 73.82
N LYS A 7 -30.03 -75.58 73.88
CA LYS A 7 -28.64 -75.10 73.93
C LYS A 7 -28.25 -74.29 72.68
N SER A 8 -28.62 -74.71 71.47
CA SER A 8 -28.32 -73.95 70.25
C SER A 8 -29.08 -72.62 70.23
N PHE A 9 -30.32 -72.60 70.71
CA PHE A 9 -31.10 -71.34 70.85
C PHE A 9 -30.47 -70.35 71.85
N VAL A 10 -29.89 -70.85 72.95
CA VAL A 10 -29.26 -70.02 73.99
C VAL A 10 -27.86 -69.53 73.58
N THR A 11 -27.16 -70.26 72.70
CA THR A 11 -25.77 -69.96 72.31
C THR A 11 -25.61 -69.38 70.91
N ALA A 12 -26.65 -69.36 70.06
CA ALA A 12 -26.56 -68.73 68.75
C ALA A 12 -26.37 -67.22 68.87
N GLU A 13 -25.73 -66.62 67.86
CA GLU A 13 -25.44 -65.20 67.89
C GLU A 13 -26.76 -64.41 67.91
N GLN A 14 -26.89 -63.42 68.79
CA GLN A 14 -28.13 -62.64 68.94
C GLN A 14 -28.60 -62.01 67.60
N GLN A 15 -27.68 -61.76 66.67
CA GLN A 15 -27.98 -61.30 65.32
C GLN A 15 -28.67 -62.35 64.44
N GLU A 16 -28.39 -63.65 64.62
CA GLU A 16 -29.04 -64.74 63.84
C GLU A 16 -30.54 -64.87 64.13
N TYR A 17 -30.99 -64.40 65.30
CA TYR A 17 -32.41 -64.33 65.68
C TYR A 17 -33.00 -62.91 65.58
N GLY A 18 -32.28 -61.96 64.96
CA GLY A 18 -32.75 -60.59 64.76
C GLY A 18 -32.81 -59.74 66.03
N LEU A 19 -32.22 -60.17 67.15
CA LEU A 19 -32.24 -59.47 68.44
C LEU A 19 -31.36 -58.19 68.47
N GLY A 20 -30.74 -57.84 67.35
CA GLY A 20 -29.99 -56.60 67.14
C GLY A 20 -30.42 -55.80 65.89
N LEU A 21 -31.50 -56.21 65.22
CA LEU A 21 -32.08 -55.46 64.09
C LEU A 21 -32.95 -54.31 64.61
N ASP A 22 -33.06 -53.25 63.81
CA ASP A 22 -34.09 -52.25 64.06
C ASP A 22 -35.47 -52.90 63.97
N TRP A 23 -36.42 -52.42 64.77
CA TRP A 23 -37.77 -53.02 64.83
C TRP A 23 -38.45 -53.06 63.46
N ALA A 24 -38.23 -52.04 62.62
CA ALA A 24 -38.78 -51.99 61.27
C ALA A 24 -38.16 -53.05 60.35
N GLU A 25 -36.84 -53.25 60.43
CA GLU A 25 -36.14 -54.26 59.62
C GLU A 25 -36.56 -55.68 60.04
N TRP A 26 -36.65 -55.94 61.34
CA TRP A 26 -37.16 -57.21 61.85
C TRP A 26 -38.60 -57.48 61.41
N GLN A 27 -39.48 -56.47 61.46
CA GLN A 27 -40.86 -56.61 61.01
C GLN A 27 -40.95 -56.94 59.51
N ASP A 28 -40.13 -56.27 58.69
CA ASP A 28 -40.06 -56.53 57.25
C ASP A 28 -39.56 -57.97 56.96
N ASP A 29 -38.56 -58.45 57.69
CA ASP A 29 -38.02 -59.81 57.56
C ASP A 29 -39.05 -60.89 57.91
N VAL A 30 -39.80 -60.69 59.00
CA VAL A 30 -40.86 -61.62 59.43
C VAL A 30 -42.01 -61.65 58.42
N LEU A 31 -42.45 -60.48 57.94
CA LEU A 31 -43.50 -60.40 56.93
C LEU A 31 -43.06 -61.03 55.61
N ALA A 32 -41.83 -60.75 55.17
CA ALA A 32 -41.24 -61.36 53.99
C ALA A 32 -41.17 -62.89 54.09
N CYS A 33 -40.74 -63.44 55.23
CA CYS A 33 -40.74 -64.88 55.48
C CYS A 33 -42.15 -65.50 55.40
N ASN A 34 -43.16 -64.82 55.99
CA ASN A 34 -44.54 -65.26 55.95
C ASN A 34 -45.12 -65.25 54.53
N TYR A 35 -44.85 -64.20 53.75
CA TYR A 35 -45.31 -64.13 52.35
C TYR A 35 -44.55 -65.11 51.45
N LYS A 36 -43.25 -65.28 51.66
CA LYS A 36 -42.43 -66.26 50.92
C LYS A 36 -42.98 -67.67 51.07
N SER A 37 -43.27 -68.07 52.31
CA SER A 37 -43.82 -69.40 52.61
C SER A 37 -45.28 -69.56 52.14
N SER A 38 -46.11 -68.53 52.28
CA SER A 38 -47.54 -68.60 51.94
C SER A 38 -47.82 -68.58 50.44
N PHE A 39 -46.99 -67.87 49.66
CA PHE A 39 -47.24 -67.60 48.24
C PHE A 39 -46.14 -68.15 47.31
N GLY A 40 -45.08 -68.76 47.83
CA GLY A 40 -44.03 -69.36 47.01
C GLY A 40 -43.20 -68.33 46.25
N ILE A 41 -42.83 -67.22 46.91
CA ILE A 41 -42.05 -66.14 46.30
C ILE A 41 -40.57 -66.58 46.20
N TYR A 42 -39.95 -66.41 45.03
CA TYR A 42 -38.59 -66.89 44.76
C TYR A 42 -37.48 -65.91 45.14
N SER A 43 -37.82 -64.65 45.45
CA SER A 43 -36.85 -63.64 45.86
C SER A 43 -36.26 -63.95 47.23
N ASP A 44 -34.98 -63.64 47.44
CA ASP A 44 -34.25 -63.89 48.69
C ASP A 44 -34.12 -62.65 49.57
N ALA A 45 -34.21 -61.46 48.97
CA ALA A 45 -34.18 -60.20 49.71
C ALA A 45 -35.56 -59.86 50.29
N PRO A 46 -35.69 -59.59 51.61
CA PRO A 46 -36.94 -59.24 52.27
C PRO A 46 -37.68 -58.06 51.61
N LYS A 47 -36.94 -57.02 51.20
CA LYS A 47 -37.49 -55.84 50.50
C LYS A 47 -38.12 -56.18 49.16
N ASP A 48 -37.52 -57.09 48.39
CA ASP A 48 -38.03 -57.48 47.08
C ASP A 48 -39.31 -58.31 47.22
N ILE A 49 -39.37 -59.19 48.23
CA ILE A 49 -40.56 -59.98 48.55
C ILE A 49 -41.72 -59.08 48.95
N LEU A 50 -41.47 -58.09 49.81
CA LEU A 50 -42.47 -57.12 50.22
C LEU A 50 -42.93 -56.23 49.07
N SER A 51 -42.02 -55.82 48.19
CA SER A 51 -42.36 -55.04 46.99
C SER A 51 -43.26 -55.85 46.05
N GLU A 52 -42.88 -57.09 45.73
CA GLU A 52 -43.65 -57.98 44.86
C GLU A 52 -45.06 -58.21 45.43
N TYR A 53 -45.16 -58.45 46.74
CA TYR A 53 -46.44 -58.60 47.43
C TYR A 53 -47.29 -57.32 47.40
N ARG A 54 -46.68 -56.15 47.60
CA ARG A 54 -47.38 -54.85 47.50
C ARG A 54 -47.89 -54.58 46.09
N ASP A 55 -47.10 -54.90 45.06
CA ASP A 55 -47.51 -54.73 43.66
C ASP A 55 -48.71 -55.61 43.32
N VAL A 56 -48.70 -56.87 43.77
CA VAL A 56 -49.83 -57.79 43.65
C VAL A 56 -51.07 -57.27 44.39
N THR A 57 -50.90 -56.80 45.62
CA THR A 57 -51.98 -56.24 46.44
C THR A 57 -52.58 -55.00 45.79
N LYS A 58 -51.77 -54.16 45.15
CA LYS A 58 -52.21 -52.96 44.43
C LYS A 58 -53.07 -53.31 43.22
N VAL A 59 -52.74 -54.36 42.49
CA VAL A 59 -53.56 -54.84 41.35
C VAL A 59 -54.88 -55.46 41.83
N LEU A 60 -54.86 -56.20 42.94
CA LEU A 60 -56.06 -56.83 43.50
C LEU A 60 -56.95 -55.86 44.29
N GLY A 61 -56.41 -54.73 44.77
CA GLY A 61 -57.07 -53.79 45.68
C GLY A 61 -57.28 -54.34 47.10
N ARG A 62 -56.77 -55.53 47.39
CA ARG A 62 -56.86 -56.26 48.66
C ARG A 62 -55.78 -57.34 48.74
N GLU A 63 -55.63 -57.96 49.90
CA GLU A 63 -54.72 -59.09 50.08
C GLU A 63 -55.18 -60.33 49.27
N PRO A 64 -54.22 -61.09 48.70
CA PRO A 64 -54.50 -62.35 48.01
C PRO A 64 -54.98 -63.43 48.98
N SER A 65 -56.05 -64.13 48.61
CA SER A 65 -56.69 -65.14 49.46
C SER A 65 -55.96 -66.49 49.42
N ASN A 66 -55.20 -66.76 48.35
CA ASN A 66 -54.43 -67.99 48.16
C ASN A 66 -53.29 -67.79 47.14
N SER A 67 -52.38 -68.76 47.07
CA SER A 67 -51.24 -68.77 46.14
C SER A 67 -51.65 -68.70 44.66
N SER A 68 -52.75 -69.33 44.24
CA SER A 68 -53.19 -69.25 42.84
C SER A 68 -53.65 -67.83 42.45
N GLU A 69 -54.38 -67.16 43.34
CA GLU A 69 -54.79 -65.77 43.16
C GLU A 69 -53.57 -64.83 43.13
N TYR A 70 -52.61 -65.05 44.02
CA TYR A 70 -51.33 -64.33 44.03
C TYR A 70 -50.60 -64.44 42.68
N HIS A 71 -50.39 -65.66 42.16
CA HIS A 71 -49.65 -65.85 40.91
C HIS A 71 -50.37 -65.25 39.69
N LYS A 72 -51.71 -65.34 39.62
CA LYS A 72 -52.47 -64.69 38.54
C LYS A 72 -52.34 -63.16 38.58
N ALA A 73 -52.37 -62.57 39.77
CA ALA A 73 -52.18 -61.15 39.93
C ALA A 73 -50.72 -60.74 39.64
N LYS A 74 -49.74 -61.56 40.02
CA LYS A 74 -48.34 -61.38 39.66
C LYS A 74 -48.15 -61.37 38.14
N ASP A 75 -48.76 -62.31 37.42
CA ASP A 75 -48.71 -62.34 35.96
C ASP A 75 -49.33 -61.08 35.35
N ALA A 76 -50.40 -60.55 35.95
CA ALA A 76 -51.01 -59.29 35.53
C ALA A 76 -50.09 -58.08 35.78
N VAL A 77 -49.41 -58.02 36.93
CA VAL A 77 -48.38 -57.00 37.23
C VAL A 77 -47.26 -57.04 36.18
N LEU A 78 -46.72 -58.23 35.92
CA LEU A 78 -45.63 -58.41 34.95
C LEU A 78 -46.06 -58.04 33.53
N LEU A 79 -47.29 -58.38 33.14
CA LEU A 79 -47.84 -57.99 31.85
C LEU A 79 -48.03 -56.47 31.73
N GLN A 80 -48.52 -55.81 32.78
CA GLN A 80 -48.66 -54.36 32.81
C GLN A 80 -47.30 -53.67 32.71
N GLN A 81 -46.31 -54.10 33.52
CA GLN A 81 -44.94 -53.56 33.45
C GLN A 81 -44.33 -53.75 32.07
N LYS A 82 -44.55 -54.90 31.43
CA LYS A 82 -44.11 -55.14 30.06
C LYS A 82 -44.77 -54.17 29.07
N GLN A 83 -46.08 -53.97 29.16
CA GLN A 83 -46.81 -53.03 28.29
C GLN A 83 -46.33 -51.59 28.47
N GLU A 84 -46.13 -51.16 29.72
CA GLU A 84 -45.59 -49.83 30.05
C GLU A 84 -44.17 -49.65 29.48
N MET A 85 -43.31 -50.66 29.62
CA MET A 85 -41.97 -50.63 29.01
C MET A 85 -42.01 -50.59 27.48
N GLU A 86 -42.90 -51.35 26.84
CA GLU A 86 -43.07 -51.34 25.38
C GLU A 86 -43.59 -49.99 24.88
N GLU A 87 -44.53 -49.38 25.59
CA GLU A 87 -45.06 -48.06 25.26
C GLU A 87 -44.02 -46.96 25.45
N HIS A 88 -43.29 -46.98 26.56
CA HIS A 88 -42.18 -46.05 26.81
C HIS A 88 -41.07 -46.20 25.75
N SER A 89 -40.72 -47.44 25.39
CA SER A 89 -39.75 -47.71 24.32
C SER A 89 -40.21 -47.15 22.97
N LYS A 90 -41.49 -47.33 22.61
CA LYS A 90 -42.07 -46.73 21.40
C LYS A 90 -42.01 -45.20 21.42
N GLN A 91 -42.30 -44.58 22.57
CA GLN A 91 -42.20 -43.13 22.72
C GLN A 91 -40.77 -42.64 22.50
N ILE A 92 -39.77 -43.30 23.10
CA ILE A 92 -38.35 -42.97 22.90
C ILE A 92 -37.97 -43.11 21.43
N ILE A 93 -38.37 -44.20 20.77
CA ILE A 93 -38.04 -44.43 19.35
C ILE A 93 -38.65 -43.34 18.46
N ASN A 94 -39.88 -42.94 18.73
CA ASN A 94 -40.55 -41.87 18.00
C ASN A 94 -39.88 -40.52 18.23
N GLU A 95 -39.48 -40.21 19.47
CA GLU A 95 -38.75 -38.98 19.79
C GLU A 95 -37.37 -38.97 19.11
N MET A 96 -36.64 -40.09 19.15
CA MET A 96 -35.36 -40.22 18.45
C MET A 96 -35.52 -40.07 16.94
N HIS A 97 -36.55 -40.67 16.33
CA HIS A 97 -36.84 -40.47 14.91
C HIS A 97 -37.13 -38.99 14.60
N ALA A 98 -37.95 -38.31 15.40
CA ALA A 98 -38.25 -36.90 15.22
C ALA A 98 -36.98 -36.03 15.30
N ARG A 99 -36.11 -36.30 16.28
CA ARG A 99 -34.81 -35.63 16.41
C ARG A 99 -33.91 -35.89 15.21
N ILE A 100 -33.77 -37.15 14.78
CA ILE A 100 -32.97 -37.51 13.60
C ILE A 100 -33.50 -36.82 12.34
N SER A 101 -34.82 -36.84 12.10
CA SER A 101 -35.42 -36.14 10.97
C SER A 101 -35.16 -34.64 11.01
N SER A 102 -35.23 -34.02 12.19
CA SER A 102 -34.92 -32.59 12.34
C SER A 102 -33.45 -32.26 12.02
N LEU A 103 -32.52 -33.13 12.44
CA LEU A 103 -31.08 -32.98 12.17
C LEU A 103 -30.76 -33.17 10.68
N ILE A 104 -31.45 -34.08 9.99
CA ILE A 104 -31.31 -34.27 8.54
C ILE A 104 -31.74 -33.00 7.81
N ILE A 105 -32.89 -32.42 8.17
CA ILE A 105 -33.40 -31.20 7.53
C ILE A 105 -32.44 -30.02 7.77
N SER A 106 -31.91 -29.85 8.99
CA SER A 106 -30.95 -28.78 9.28
C SER A 106 -29.64 -28.97 8.51
N SER A 107 -29.12 -30.20 8.46
CA SER A 107 -27.92 -30.54 7.70
C SER A 107 -28.06 -30.24 6.20
N ASP A 108 -29.23 -30.54 5.62
CA ASP A 108 -29.52 -30.23 4.21
C ASP A 108 -29.62 -28.71 3.96
N ALA A 109 -30.16 -27.95 4.92
CA ALA A 109 -30.21 -26.49 4.84
C ALA A 109 -28.80 -25.88 4.90
N ASP A 110 -27.96 -26.34 5.81
CA ASP A 110 -26.57 -25.89 5.95
C ASP A 110 -25.75 -26.21 4.70
N LYS A 111 -25.93 -27.40 4.12
CA LYS A 111 -25.28 -27.80 2.88
C LYS A 111 -25.64 -26.87 1.72
N LYS A 112 -26.93 -26.53 1.56
CA LYS A 112 -27.38 -25.57 0.53
C LYS A 112 -26.79 -24.18 0.74
N LEU A 113 -26.67 -23.75 1.99
CA LEU A 113 -26.10 -22.46 2.34
C LEU A 113 -24.61 -22.41 1.97
N TYR A 114 -23.87 -23.48 2.26
CA TYR A 114 -22.49 -23.64 1.86
C TYR A 114 -22.29 -23.66 0.34
N GLU A 115 -23.13 -24.40 -0.40
CA GLU A 115 -23.11 -24.42 -1.87
C GLU A 115 -23.35 -23.02 -2.47
N MET A 116 -24.29 -22.25 -1.90
CA MET A 116 -24.57 -20.87 -2.32
C MET A 116 -23.39 -19.93 -2.03
N GLU A 117 -22.72 -20.06 -0.89
CA GLU A 117 -21.52 -19.29 -0.56
C GLU A 117 -20.35 -19.62 -1.48
N LEU A 118 -20.17 -20.89 -1.84
CA LEU A 118 -19.15 -21.34 -2.78
C LEU A 118 -19.38 -20.75 -4.18
N GLU A 119 -20.63 -20.74 -4.66
CA GLU A 119 -21.00 -20.16 -5.94
C GLU A 119 -20.78 -18.64 -5.96
N LYS A 120 -21.16 -17.94 -4.88
CA LYS A 120 -20.91 -16.51 -4.71
C LYS A 120 -19.42 -16.19 -4.74
N THR A 121 -18.60 -16.99 -4.07
CA THR A 121 -17.14 -16.82 -4.04
C THR A 121 -16.54 -17.04 -5.43
N SER A 122 -16.95 -18.11 -6.12
CA SER A 122 -16.52 -18.41 -7.49
C SER A 122 -16.91 -17.31 -8.50
N ARG A 123 -18.03 -16.62 -8.27
CA ARG A 123 -18.45 -15.47 -9.07
C ARG A 123 -17.57 -14.26 -8.80
N LEU A 124 -17.29 -13.94 -7.54
CA LEU A 124 -16.42 -12.83 -7.16
C LEU A 124 -14.99 -13.02 -7.70
N GLU A 125 -14.46 -14.23 -7.68
CA GLU A 125 -13.16 -14.55 -8.28
C GLU A 125 -13.13 -14.27 -9.78
N ARG A 126 -14.18 -14.66 -10.51
CA ARG A 126 -14.31 -14.34 -11.95
C ARG A 126 -14.42 -12.84 -12.21
N GLU A 127 -15.21 -12.13 -11.41
CA GLU A 127 -15.33 -10.67 -11.51
C GLU A 127 -13.99 -9.97 -11.24
N LEU A 128 -13.22 -10.45 -10.25
CA LEU A 128 -11.89 -9.94 -9.93
C LEU A 128 -10.89 -10.20 -11.06
N LEU A 129 -10.86 -11.41 -11.63
CA LEU A 129 -10.00 -11.76 -12.77
C LEU A 129 -10.28 -10.86 -13.97
N ASN A 130 -11.56 -10.67 -14.32
CA ASN A 130 -11.95 -9.77 -15.41
C ASN A 130 -11.56 -8.31 -15.13
N ALA A 131 -11.69 -7.85 -13.88
CA ALA A 131 -11.25 -6.50 -13.50
C ALA A 131 -9.72 -6.36 -13.62
N MET A 132 -8.96 -7.36 -13.19
CA MET A 132 -7.50 -7.39 -13.33
C MET A 132 -7.07 -7.37 -14.81
N GLU A 133 -7.71 -8.16 -15.66
CA GLU A 133 -7.41 -8.18 -17.10
C GLU A 133 -7.71 -6.83 -17.76
N ASN A 134 -8.85 -6.22 -17.45
CA ASN A 134 -9.21 -4.89 -17.94
C ASN A 134 -8.22 -3.81 -17.48
N THR A 135 -7.81 -3.82 -16.21
CA THR A 135 -6.81 -2.86 -15.70
C THR A 135 -5.43 -3.10 -16.34
N SER A 136 -5.03 -4.35 -16.55
CA SER A 136 -3.79 -4.70 -17.26
C SER A 136 -3.79 -4.18 -18.70
N ALA A 137 -4.91 -4.33 -19.41
CA ALA A 137 -5.09 -3.80 -20.76
C ALA A 137 -5.02 -2.26 -20.78
N GLN A 138 -5.68 -1.60 -19.82
CA GLN A 138 -5.63 -0.13 -19.68
C GLN A 138 -4.21 0.38 -19.40
N VAL A 139 -3.48 -0.27 -18.49
CA VAL A 139 -2.09 0.10 -18.16
C VAL A 139 -1.19 -0.10 -19.38
N THR A 140 -1.34 -1.22 -20.09
CA THR A 140 -0.56 -1.49 -21.31
C THR A 140 -0.80 -0.42 -22.37
N SER A 141 -2.07 -0.06 -22.61
CA SER A 141 -2.44 1.01 -23.53
C SER A 141 -1.88 2.37 -23.09
N ALA A 142 -1.94 2.70 -21.81
CA ALA A 142 -1.38 3.94 -21.27
C ALA A 142 0.15 4.01 -21.43
N ILE A 143 0.87 2.90 -21.22
CA ILE A 143 2.31 2.80 -21.45
C ILE A 143 2.64 3.03 -22.93
N GLU A 144 1.85 2.43 -23.84
CA GLU A 144 2.07 2.58 -25.27
C GLU A 144 1.82 4.01 -25.75
N MET A 145 0.77 4.66 -25.25
CA MET A 145 0.51 6.09 -25.51
C MET A 145 1.65 6.97 -24.97
N ALA A 146 2.10 6.76 -23.73
CA ALA A 146 3.20 7.52 -23.15
C ALA A 146 4.53 7.32 -23.89
N ARG A 147 4.81 6.11 -24.40
CA ARG A 147 5.97 5.85 -25.25
C ARG A 147 5.89 6.64 -26.55
N LYS A 148 4.74 6.61 -27.22
CA LYS A 148 4.51 7.34 -28.45
C LYS A 148 4.68 8.86 -28.28
N GLU A 149 4.06 9.44 -27.25
CA GLU A 149 4.19 10.86 -26.93
C GLU A 149 5.64 11.26 -26.65
N ARG A 150 6.39 10.43 -25.92
CA ARG A 150 7.81 10.66 -25.65
C ARG A 150 8.64 10.64 -26.92
N ASP A 151 8.41 9.67 -27.81
CA ASP A 151 9.17 9.53 -29.04
C ASP A 151 8.87 10.69 -30.01
N GLU A 152 7.61 11.12 -30.10
CA GLU A 152 7.22 12.33 -30.84
C GLU A 152 7.89 13.60 -30.27
N ALA A 153 7.92 13.75 -28.94
CA ALA A 153 8.60 14.89 -28.30
C ALA A 153 10.11 14.89 -28.55
N LEU A 154 10.75 13.72 -28.52
CA LEU A 154 12.18 13.56 -28.79
C LEU A 154 12.50 13.87 -30.26
N GLN A 155 11.65 13.43 -31.18
CA GLN A 155 11.78 13.76 -32.61
C GLN A 155 11.60 15.26 -32.86
N ALA A 156 10.63 15.90 -32.22
CA ALA A 156 10.45 17.35 -32.30
C ALA A 156 11.66 18.11 -31.75
N GLN A 157 12.23 17.67 -30.62
CA GLN A 157 13.45 18.26 -30.06
C GLN A 157 14.63 18.10 -31.02
N LYS A 158 14.81 16.92 -31.61
CA LYS A 158 15.87 16.64 -32.58
C LYS A 158 15.77 17.58 -33.79
N HIS A 159 14.59 17.70 -34.39
CA HIS A 159 14.38 18.61 -35.52
C HIS A 159 14.59 20.08 -35.14
N GLY A 160 14.18 20.49 -33.92
CA GLY A 160 14.45 21.83 -33.41
C GLY A 160 15.95 22.13 -33.30
N LEU A 161 16.73 21.18 -32.77
CA LEU A 161 18.19 21.31 -32.66
C LEU A 161 18.88 21.30 -34.03
N GLU A 162 18.46 20.42 -34.95
CA GLU A 162 18.98 20.37 -36.32
C GLU A 162 18.73 21.69 -37.07
N SER A 163 17.53 22.27 -36.91
CA SER A 163 17.19 23.57 -37.51
C SER A 163 18.06 24.71 -36.94
N GLN A 164 18.25 24.75 -35.62
CA GLN A 164 19.12 25.75 -34.98
C GLN A 164 20.58 25.59 -35.43
N PHE A 165 21.08 24.36 -35.51
CA PHE A 165 22.43 24.09 -35.97
C PHE A 165 22.64 24.53 -37.42
N ASN A 166 21.71 24.20 -38.32
CA ASN A 166 21.78 24.63 -39.71
C ASN A 166 21.75 26.16 -39.83
N LEU A 167 20.94 26.85 -39.03
CA LEU A 167 20.91 28.31 -39.01
C LEU A 167 22.26 28.89 -38.56
N GLN A 168 22.87 28.34 -37.51
CA GLN A 168 24.18 28.79 -37.03
C GLN A 168 25.29 28.55 -38.06
N VAL A 169 25.28 27.40 -38.75
CA VAL A 169 26.23 27.11 -39.81
C VAL A 169 26.13 28.14 -40.94
N VAL A 170 24.90 28.45 -41.38
CA VAL A 170 24.67 29.48 -42.42
C VAL A 170 25.15 30.85 -41.95
N GLN A 171 24.86 31.25 -40.71
CA GLN A 171 25.32 32.53 -40.14
C GLN A 171 26.84 32.63 -40.11
N ILE A 172 27.54 31.57 -39.66
CA ILE A 172 29.00 31.53 -39.63
C ILE A 172 29.57 31.61 -41.05
N GLN A 173 28.96 30.90 -42.01
CA GLN A 173 29.38 30.95 -43.42
C GLN A 173 29.19 32.33 -44.02
N ASP A 174 28.07 33.00 -43.75
CA ASP A 174 27.80 34.36 -44.22
C ASP A 174 28.76 35.39 -43.59
N GLU A 175 29.04 35.28 -42.30
CA GLU A 175 30.03 36.14 -41.62
C GLU A 175 31.44 35.93 -42.18
N ALA A 176 31.86 34.67 -42.37
CA ALA A 176 33.14 34.34 -42.98
C ALA A 176 33.24 34.89 -44.41
N ARG A 177 32.17 34.75 -45.21
CA ARG A 177 32.12 35.27 -46.58
C ARG A 177 32.23 36.80 -46.61
N ARG A 178 31.47 37.51 -45.77
CA ARG A 178 31.57 38.98 -45.66
C ARG A 178 32.96 39.42 -45.24
N SER A 179 33.61 38.69 -44.32
CA SER A 179 34.98 38.98 -43.91
C SER A 179 35.98 38.78 -45.06
N ILE A 180 35.83 37.72 -45.86
CA ILE A 180 36.68 37.48 -47.04
C ILE A 180 36.46 38.55 -48.11
N GLU A 181 35.21 38.93 -48.38
CA GLU A 181 34.85 40.00 -49.33
C GLU A 181 35.45 41.35 -48.91
N ALA A 182 35.38 41.70 -47.62
CA ALA A 182 36.00 42.91 -47.09
C ALA A 182 37.54 42.90 -47.22
N VAL A 183 38.19 41.77 -46.95
CA VAL A 183 39.64 41.61 -47.14
C VAL A 183 40.01 41.72 -48.62
N ASN A 184 39.24 41.12 -49.52
CA ASN A 184 39.48 41.21 -50.97
C ASN A 184 39.28 42.64 -51.49
N GLN A 185 38.30 43.40 -50.99
CA GLN A 185 38.13 44.82 -51.31
C GLN A 185 39.35 45.63 -50.87
N LYS A 186 39.78 45.50 -49.60
CA LYS A 186 41.00 46.16 -49.10
C LYS A 186 42.24 45.75 -49.90
N MET A 187 42.36 44.49 -50.30
CA MET A 187 43.49 44.00 -51.09
C MET A 187 43.50 44.58 -52.50
N ASN A 188 42.33 44.77 -53.12
CA ASN A 188 42.20 45.44 -54.41
C ASN A 188 42.51 46.94 -54.30
N GLU A 189 42.01 47.62 -53.28
CA GLU A 189 42.35 49.03 -53.01
C GLU A 189 43.87 49.20 -52.83
N LEU A 190 44.51 48.33 -52.05
CA LEU A 190 45.97 48.32 -51.90
C LEU A 190 46.70 48.03 -53.22
N ARG A 191 46.18 47.11 -54.03
CA ARG A 191 46.76 46.79 -55.34
C ARG A 191 46.68 47.97 -56.30
N ASP A 192 45.55 48.69 -56.30
CA ASP A 192 45.36 49.88 -57.13
C ASP A 192 46.30 51.01 -56.68
N ILE A 193 46.46 51.23 -55.37
CA ILE A 193 47.44 52.17 -54.80
C ILE A 193 48.88 51.82 -55.21
N TYR A 194 49.25 50.53 -55.20
CA TYR A 194 50.61 50.09 -55.53
C TYR A 194 50.91 50.07 -57.03
N ASN A 195 49.90 49.90 -57.90
CA ASN A 195 50.08 49.96 -59.35
C ASN A 195 50.26 51.40 -59.87
N GLU A 196 49.85 52.41 -59.10
CA GLU A 196 50.09 53.84 -59.38
C GLU A 196 51.41 54.33 -58.76
N ASN A 197 52.56 53.82 -59.23
CA ASN A 197 53.94 54.33 -59.01
C ASN A 197 54.13 55.45 -57.96
N ASN A 198 53.93 55.16 -56.67
CA ASN A 198 54.24 56.09 -55.59
C ASN A 198 54.90 55.39 -54.40
N PHE A 199 55.99 56.01 -53.96
CA PHE A 199 56.80 55.59 -52.82
C PHE A 199 56.01 55.85 -51.54
N VAL A 200 55.61 54.79 -50.81
CA VAL A 200 54.79 54.90 -49.58
C VAL A 200 55.60 55.62 -48.48
N PRO A 201 55.14 56.79 -47.97
CA PRO A 201 55.78 57.46 -46.83
C PRO A 201 55.67 56.61 -45.56
N ARG A 202 56.71 56.68 -44.70
CA ARG A 202 56.87 55.84 -43.49
C ARG A 202 55.66 55.85 -42.53
N GLN A 203 54.83 56.90 -42.56
CA GLN A 203 53.59 56.99 -41.78
C GLN A 203 52.49 56.02 -42.26
N GLU A 204 52.29 55.83 -43.57
CA GLU A 204 51.22 54.96 -44.09
C GLU A 204 51.54 53.49 -43.87
N TYR A 205 52.82 53.11 -43.91
CA TYR A 205 53.26 51.77 -43.54
C TYR A 205 52.99 51.46 -42.06
N ALA A 206 53.09 52.46 -41.18
CA ALA A 206 52.80 52.28 -39.75
C ALA A 206 51.30 52.04 -39.51
N VAL A 207 50.42 52.78 -40.21
CA VAL A 207 48.96 52.57 -40.14
C VAL A 207 48.58 51.19 -40.68
N LEU A 208 49.15 50.75 -41.80
CA LEU A 208 48.90 49.42 -42.36
C LEU A 208 49.39 48.29 -41.45
N LEU A 209 50.52 48.47 -40.76
CA LEU A 209 51.03 47.49 -39.79
C LEU A 209 50.12 47.41 -38.55
N GLU A 210 49.57 48.53 -38.11
CA GLU A 210 48.63 48.61 -36.99
C GLU A 210 47.27 47.97 -37.35
N GLU A 211 46.76 48.23 -38.56
CA GLU A 211 45.55 47.63 -39.11
C GLU A 211 45.71 46.10 -39.26
N ALA A 212 46.84 45.62 -39.80
CA ALA A 212 47.13 44.20 -39.93
C ALA A 212 47.28 43.50 -38.56
N ASN A 213 47.83 44.18 -37.55
CA ASN A 213 47.90 43.67 -36.18
C ASN A 213 46.53 43.63 -35.50
N ARG A 214 45.66 44.61 -35.76
CA ARG A 214 44.27 44.63 -35.30
C ARG A 214 43.46 43.50 -35.93
N GLU A 215 43.62 43.25 -37.23
CA GLU A 215 42.96 42.12 -37.91
C GLU A 215 43.48 40.77 -37.40
N ARG A 216 44.79 40.63 -37.13
CA ARG A 216 45.33 39.43 -36.45
C ARG A 216 44.75 39.25 -35.05
N SER A 217 44.50 40.34 -34.31
CA SER A 217 43.87 40.28 -32.99
C SER A 217 42.41 39.83 -33.07
N LEU A 218 41.64 40.34 -34.03
CA LEU A 218 40.27 39.90 -34.31
C LEU A 218 40.20 38.44 -34.75
N SER A 219 41.11 38.01 -35.63
CA SER A 219 41.22 36.62 -36.08
C SER A 219 41.56 35.65 -34.92
N ARG A 220 42.44 36.07 -34.00
CA ARG A 220 42.71 35.31 -32.77
C ARG A 220 41.48 35.23 -31.86
N ALA A 221 40.72 36.31 -31.71
CA ALA A 221 39.48 36.31 -30.94
C ALA A 221 38.41 35.38 -31.55
N SER A 222 38.26 35.36 -32.87
CA SER A 222 37.38 34.39 -33.55
C SER A 222 37.84 32.94 -33.38
N GLN A 223 39.16 32.69 -33.40
CA GLN A 223 39.70 31.35 -33.19
C GLN A 223 39.45 30.82 -31.77
N VAL A 224 39.55 31.69 -30.76
CA VAL A 224 39.18 31.36 -29.38
C VAL A 224 37.71 30.98 -29.28
N LYS A 225 36.82 31.74 -29.93
CA LYS A 225 35.38 31.47 -29.93
C LYS A 225 35.01 30.17 -30.66
N ILE A 226 35.74 29.82 -31.73
CA ILE A 226 35.61 28.52 -32.41
C ILE A 226 36.06 27.37 -31.49
N ASN A 227 37.15 27.56 -30.73
CA ASN A 227 37.62 26.54 -29.78
C ASN A 227 36.62 26.35 -28.62
N GLU A 228 36.04 27.42 -28.10
CA GLU A 228 34.98 27.35 -27.08
C GLU A 228 33.73 26.61 -27.59
N LEU A 229 33.30 26.88 -28.83
CA LEU A 229 32.19 26.16 -29.46
C LEU A 229 32.51 24.66 -29.65
N ASN A 230 33.73 24.32 -30.07
CA ASN A 230 34.15 22.93 -30.21
C ASN A 230 34.18 22.18 -28.87
N GLU A 231 34.57 22.85 -27.79
CA GLU A 231 34.55 22.29 -26.44
C GLU A 231 33.11 22.03 -25.97
N GLU A 232 32.18 22.93 -26.28
CA GLU A 232 30.77 22.76 -25.96
C GLU A 232 30.12 21.62 -26.77
N VAL A 233 30.49 21.46 -28.05
CA VAL A 233 30.06 20.32 -28.88
C VAL A 233 30.61 19.00 -28.33
N ALA A 234 31.86 18.97 -27.85
CA ALA A 234 32.43 17.79 -27.22
C ALA A 234 31.66 17.39 -25.95
N LYS A 235 31.27 18.36 -25.12
CA LYS A 235 30.41 18.12 -23.95
C LYS A 235 29.05 17.56 -24.34
N GLN A 236 28.41 18.10 -25.38
CA GLN A 236 27.12 17.60 -25.86
C GLN A 236 27.22 16.17 -26.39
N LYS A 237 28.29 15.82 -27.11
CA LYS A 237 28.53 14.43 -27.55
C LYS A 237 28.72 13.48 -26.37
N ALA A 238 29.39 13.91 -25.31
CA ALA A 238 29.53 13.11 -24.08
C ALA A 238 28.17 12.84 -23.41
N ILE A 239 27.30 13.87 -23.32
CA ILE A 239 25.94 13.73 -22.78
C ILE A 239 25.11 12.74 -23.61
N ILE A 240 25.18 12.81 -24.94
CA ILE A 240 24.46 11.88 -25.82
C ILE A 240 24.98 10.44 -25.64
N SER A 241 26.30 10.26 -25.48
CA SER A 241 26.89 8.96 -25.20
C SER A 241 26.41 8.37 -23.86
N GLU A 242 26.35 9.18 -22.81
CA GLU A 242 25.81 8.76 -21.51
C GLU A 242 24.32 8.40 -21.60
N GLN A 243 23.53 9.17 -22.35
CA GLN A 243 22.11 8.86 -22.57
C GLN A 243 21.91 7.53 -23.30
N ASN A 244 22.71 7.24 -24.32
CA ASN A 244 22.63 5.97 -25.05
C ASN A 244 23.01 4.77 -24.15
N GLN A 245 24.04 4.90 -23.32
CA GLN A 245 24.40 3.86 -22.33
C GLN A 245 23.26 3.60 -21.32
N LEU A 246 22.54 4.64 -20.92
CA LEU A 246 21.40 4.53 -20.01
C LEU A 246 20.20 3.83 -20.66
N VAL A 247 19.99 4.07 -21.96
CA VAL A 247 18.96 3.37 -22.75
C VAL A 247 19.30 1.89 -22.90
N ASP A 248 20.54 1.54 -23.20
CA ASP A 248 20.97 0.15 -23.31
C ASP A 248 20.83 -0.59 -21.97
N ALA A 249 21.18 0.06 -20.85
CA ALA A 249 20.97 -0.48 -19.51
C ALA A 249 19.49 -0.72 -19.19
N LEU A 250 18.60 0.20 -19.59
CA LEU A 250 17.15 0.06 -19.42
C LEU A 250 16.57 -1.08 -20.27
N ASN A 251 17.06 -1.25 -21.50
CA ASN A 251 16.64 -2.34 -22.38
C ASN A 251 17.05 -3.70 -21.81
N ASN A 252 18.29 -3.83 -21.34
CA ASN A 252 18.76 -5.05 -20.67
C ASN A 252 17.93 -5.37 -19.41
N GLN A 253 17.59 -4.35 -18.61
CA GLN A 253 16.73 -4.53 -17.44
C GLN A 253 15.29 -4.95 -17.80
N MET A 254 14.74 -4.44 -18.90
CA MET A 254 13.42 -4.88 -19.38
C MET A 254 13.45 -6.32 -19.88
N GLU A 255 14.54 -6.73 -20.53
CA GLU A 255 14.72 -8.10 -21.01
C GLU A 255 14.91 -9.09 -19.84
N ASP A 256 15.64 -8.69 -18.79
CA ASP A 256 15.74 -9.44 -17.54
C ASP A 256 14.40 -9.56 -16.82
N ILE A 257 13.58 -8.50 -16.80
CA ILE A 257 12.22 -8.56 -16.23
C ILE A 257 11.34 -9.51 -17.05
N LYS A 258 11.46 -9.51 -18.37
CA LYS A 258 10.69 -10.39 -19.26
C LYS A 258 11.08 -11.85 -19.09
N ASN A 259 12.38 -12.15 -18.99
CA ASN A 259 12.89 -13.52 -18.82
C ASN A 259 12.64 -14.09 -17.43
N ASN A 260 12.61 -13.24 -16.39
CA ASN A 260 12.29 -13.67 -15.02
C ASN A 260 10.78 -13.72 -14.71
N SER A 261 9.92 -13.30 -15.65
CA SER A 261 8.45 -13.36 -15.47
C SER A 261 7.85 -14.75 -15.78
N SER A 262 8.63 -15.70 -16.31
CA SER A 262 8.18 -17.08 -16.55
C SER A 262 8.33 -18.01 -15.33
N GLU A 263 9.06 -17.61 -14.28
CA GLU A 263 9.30 -18.45 -13.10
C GLU A 263 9.20 -17.67 -11.77
N GLY A 264 8.02 -17.76 -11.11
CA GLY A 264 7.93 -17.69 -9.64
C GLY A 264 7.67 -16.32 -8.99
N LEU A 265 6.41 -16.12 -8.57
CA LEU A 265 5.92 -15.01 -7.72
C LEU A 265 6.73 -14.63 -6.44
N PRO A 266 7.56 -15.47 -5.80
CA PRO A 266 8.24 -15.07 -4.56
C PRO A 266 9.33 -14.00 -4.71
N VAL A 267 10.01 -13.92 -5.87
CA VAL A 267 11.09 -12.94 -6.11
C VAL A 267 10.55 -11.54 -6.43
N VAL A 268 9.32 -11.47 -6.95
CA VAL A 268 8.62 -10.21 -7.27
C VAL A 268 8.41 -9.36 -6.01
N PHE A 269 8.13 -9.97 -4.86
CA PHE A 269 7.98 -9.25 -3.59
C PHE A 269 9.29 -8.66 -3.08
N GLN A 270 10.41 -9.38 -3.22
CA GLN A 270 11.73 -8.89 -2.77
C GLN A 270 12.28 -7.79 -3.69
N SER A 271 12.03 -7.91 -5.00
CA SER A 271 12.36 -6.88 -6.00
C SER A 271 11.50 -5.63 -5.85
N LEU A 272 10.20 -5.76 -5.59
CA LEU A 272 9.32 -4.63 -5.26
C LEU A 272 9.78 -3.92 -3.98
N ASN A 273 10.19 -4.66 -2.96
CA ASN A 273 10.67 -4.07 -1.71
C ASN A 273 11.98 -3.27 -1.89
N ASN A 274 12.91 -3.79 -2.72
CA ASN A 274 14.12 -3.05 -3.09
C ASN A 274 13.82 -1.82 -3.96
N LYS A 275 12.83 -1.90 -4.86
CA LYS A 275 12.36 -0.75 -5.65
C LYS A 275 11.72 0.34 -4.79
N ILE A 276 10.93 -0.03 -3.78
CA ILE A 276 10.36 0.91 -2.81
C ILE A 276 11.49 1.63 -2.05
N SER A 277 12.48 0.90 -1.54
CA SER A 277 13.63 1.51 -0.85
C SER A 277 14.44 2.45 -1.75
N THR A 278 14.59 2.11 -3.03
CA THR A 278 15.29 2.98 -4.00
C THR A 278 14.49 4.25 -4.31
N LEU A 279 13.16 4.13 -4.43
CA LEU A 279 12.25 5.27 -4.63
C LEU A 279 12.24 6.20 -3.40
N GLU A 280 12.25 5.65 -2.19
CA GLU A 280 12.38 6.43 -0.95
C GLU A 280 13.68 7.25 -0.96
N GLY A 281 14.80 6.67 -1.41
CA GLY A 281 16.07 7.38 -1.59
C GLY A 281 16.06 8.47 -2.67
N TYR A 282 15.23 8.34 -3.72
CA TYR A 282 15.03 9.42 -4.69
C TYR A 282 14.15 10.54 -4.15
N VAL A 283 13.10 10.20 -3.39
CA VAL A 283 12.22 11.17 -2.72
C VAL A 283 13.03 12.02 -1.73
N GLU A 284 13.93 11.41 -0.96
CA GLU A 284 14.74 12.15 0.00
C GLU A 284 15.73 13.10 -0.67
N ARG A 285 16.42 12.66 -1.73
CA ARG A 285 17.26 13.54 -2.56
C ARG A 285 16.47 14.68 -3.22
N PHE A 286 15.22 14.42 -3.61
CA PHE A 286 14.34 15.45 -4.15
C PHE A 286 13.92 16.48 -3.07
N ARG A 287 13.66 16.02 -1.83
CA ARG A 287 13.41 16.89 -0.67
C ARG A 287 14.62 17.77 -0.34
N GLU A 288 15.83 17.22 -0.33
CA GLU A 288 17.06 17.98 -0.11
C GLU A 288 17.30 19.05 -1.19
N LYS A 289 17.07 18.69 -2.46
CA LYS A 289 17.19 19.63 -3.58
C LYS A 289 16.15 20.76 -3.49
N ASN A 290 14.93 20.44 -3.07
CA ASN A 290 13.88 21.43 -2.82
C ASN A 290 14.17 22.33 -1.61
N ALA A 291 14.75 21.79 -0.54
CA ALA A 291 15.20 22.58 0.61
C ALA A 291 16.27 23.59 0.17
N THR A 292 17.27 23.14 -0.60
CA THR A 292 18.33 23.99 -1.16
C THR A 292 17.77 25.08 -2.08
N LEU A 293 16.78 24.75 -2.92
CA LEU A 293 16.09 25.72 -3.78
C LEU A 293 15.33 26.77 -2.95
N LYS A 294 14.67 26.36 -1.88
CA LYS A 294 13.95 27.25 -0.96
C LYS A 294 14.91 28.22 -0.26
N GLU A 295 16.06 27.76 0.20
CA GLU A 295 17.11 28.62 0.77
C GLU A 295 17.65 29.62 -0.25
N LYS A 296 17.93 29.19 -1.49
CA LYS A 296 18.36 30.09 -2.58
C LYS A 296 17.30 31.14 -2.90
N LEU A 297 16.02 30.78 -2.85
CA LEU A 297 14.90 31.71 -3.05
C LEU A 297 14.82 32.73 -1.91
N GLN A 298 14.97 32.30 -0.67
CA GLN A 298 15.01 33.18 0.51
C GLN A 298 16.21 34.15 0.44
N ALA A 299 17.39 33.68 0.04
CA ALA A 299 18.57 34.51 -0.16
C ALA A 299 18.35 35.56 -1.27
N LYS A 300 17.74 35.19 -2.40
CA LYS A 300 17.38 36.13 -3.47
C LYS A 300 16.37 37.18 -2.98
N ASN A 301 15.36 36.77 -2.20
CA ASN A 301 14.38 37.70 -1.64
C ASN A 301 15.01 38.68 -0.64
N ALA A 302 15.96 38.23 0.19
CA ALA A 302 16.71 39.10 1.08
C ALA A 302 17.55 40.13 0.30
N LEU A 303 18.21 39.70 -0.78
CA LEU A 303 18.98 40.57 -1.66
C LEU A 303 18.08 41.64 -2.33
N TYR A 304 16.92 41.22 -2.86
CA TYR A 304 15.94 42.12 -3.45
C TYR A 304 15.45 43.19 -2.45
N ASN A 305 15.15 42.79 -1.21
CA ASN A 305 14.72 43.71 -0.16
C ASN A 305 15.83 44.71 0.23
N LYS A 306 17.09 44.26 0.24
CA LYS A 306 18.25 45.14 0.46
C LYS A 306 18.37 46.18 -0.65
N GLN A 307 18.33 45.75 -1.92
CA GLN A 307 18.37 46.64 -3.09
C GLN A 307 17.21 47.65 -3.09
N LYS A 308 16.00 47.21 -2.74
CA LYS A 308 14.83 48.08 -2.61
C LYS A 308 15.03 49.16 -1.55
N LYS A 309 15.64 48.82 -0.40
CA LYS A 309 15.95 49.77 0.67
C LYS A 309 17.01 50.78 0.23
N GLU A 310 18.06 50.33 -0.45
CA GLU A 310 19.10 51.20 -1.02
C GLU A 310 18.51 52.19 -2.05
N LEU A 311 17.66 51.71 -2.95
CA LEU A 311 16.96 52.55 -3.93
C LEU A 311 16.08 53.62 -3.25
N SER A 312 15.43 53.27 -2.13
CA SER A 312 14.64 54.24 -1.35
C SER A 312 15.50 55.33 -0.71
N MET A 313 16.71 54.99 -0.26
CA MET A 313 17.66 55.97 0.29
C MET A 313 18.21 56.88 -0.79
N VAL A 314 18.52 56.34 -1.97
CA VAL A 314 18.94 57.14 -3.14
C VAL A 314 17.83 58.12 -3.55
N LYS A 315 16.57 57.67 -3.62
CA LYS A 315 15.42 58.56 -3.91
C LYS A 315 15.30 59.69 -2.88
N LYS A 316 15.46 59.40 -1.58
CA LYS A 316 15.46 60.42 -0.52
C LYS A 316 16.61 61.42 -0.69
N LYS A 317 17.83 60.95 -0.97
CA LYS A 317 19.00 61.82 -1.21
C LYS A 317 18.81 62.72 -2.44
N CYS A 318 18.28 62.19 -3.55
CA CYS A 318 17.95 63.00 -4.73
C CYS A 318 16.90 64.07 -4.38
N SER A 319 15.84 63.72 -3.66
CA SER A 319 14.82 64.71 -3.24
C SER A 319 15.40 65.83 -2.35
N SER A 320 16.31 65.50 -1.43
CA SER A 320 16.99 66.53 -0.63
C SER A 320 17.90 67.42 -1.47
N LEU A 321 18.62 66.86 -2.45
CA LEU A 321 19.46 67.64 -3.37
C LEU A 321 18.60 68.58 -4.23
N THR A 322 17.45 68.14 -4.74
CA THR A 322 16.52 69.00 -5.49
C THR A 322 16.02 70.16 -4.64
N LYS A 323 15.72 69.94 -3.35
CA LYS A 323 15.32 71.00 -2.42
C LYS A 323 16.44 72.01 -2.17
N VAL A 324 17.67 71.53 -1.96
CA VAL A 324 18.85 72.41 -1.79
C VAL A 324 19.10 73.23 -3.06
N PHE A 325 18.98 72.61 -4.24
CA PHE A 325 19.12 73.32 -5.52
C PHE A 325 18.04 74.39 -5.70
N ALA A 326 16.78 74.08 -5.38
CA ALA A 326 15.69 75.04 -5.46
C ALA A 326 15.90 76.25 -4.53
N VAL A 327 16.35 76.01 -3.28
CA VAL A 327 16.67 77.10 -2.33
C VAL A 327 17.86 77.93 -2.82
N SER A 328 18.90 77.30 -3.38
CA SER A 328 20.07 78.00 -3.94
C SER A 328 19.69 78.88 -5.15
N VAL A 329 18.87 78.37 -6.05
CA VAL A 329 18.40 79.12 -7.24
C VAL A 329 17.52 80.30 -6.82
N VAL A 330 16.59 80.10 -5.89
CA VAL A 330 15.76 81.19 -5.36
C VAL A 330 16.61 82.22 -4.62
N GLY A 331 17.56 81.79 -3.79
CA GLY A 331 18.48 82.69 -3.10
C GLY A 331 19.33 83.51 -4.07
N SER A 332 19.81 82.89 -5.16
CA SER A 332 20.59 83.57 -6.20
C SER A 332 19.75 84.59 -6.98
N LEU A 333 18.49 84.27 -7.28
CA LEU A 333 17.54 85.19 -7.92
C LEU A 333 17.19 86.39 -7.03
N VAL A 334 17.04 86.19 -5.71
CA VAL A 334 16.83 87.26 -4.74
C VAL A 334 18.06 88.17 -4.62
N CYS A 335 19.27 87.60 -4.59
CA CYS A 335 20.51 88.39 -4.60
C CYS A 335 20.68 89.20 -5.90
N LEU A 336 20.35 88.62 -7.06
CA LEU A 336 20.41 89.33 -8.34
C LEU A 336 19.38 90.47 -8.42
N SER A 337 18.17 90.26 -7.92
CA SER A 337 17.14 91.32 -7.86
C SER A 337 17.51 92.43 -6.87
N TYR A 338 18.17 92.09 -5.76
CA TYR A 338 18.70 93.08 -4.82
C TYR A 338 19.86 93.89 -5.41
N LEU A 339 20.80 93.24 -6.12
CA LEU A 339 21.88 93.91 -6.83
C LEU A 339 21.36 94.83 -7.96
N ALA A 340 20.34 94.38 -8.70
CA ALA A 340 19.69 95.20 -9.72
C ALA A 340 18.99 96.43 -9.11
N TYR A 341 18.35 96.28 -7.94
CA TYR A 341 17.79 97.39 -7.21
C TYR A 341 18.86 98.41 -6.77
N CYS A 342 19.97 97.93 -6.20
CA CYS A 342 21.08 98.78 -5.77
C CYS A 342 21.83 99.48 -6.92
N LEU A 343 21.75 98.99 -8.15
CA LEU A 343 22.30 99.64 -9.36
C LEU A 343 21.32 100.63 -10.01
N SER A 344 20.05 100.61 -9.60
CA SER A 344 18.98 101.50 -10.12
C SER A 344 18.71 102.73 -9.25
N VAL A 345 19.38 102.81 -8.10
CA VAL A 345 19.49 103.98 -7.22
C VAL A 345 20.85 104.60 -7.45
#